data_AF-E1KRS0-F1
#
_entry.id   AF-E1KRS0-F1
#
_cell.length_a   1.000
_cell.length_b   1.000
_cell.length_c   1.000
_cell.angle_alpha   90.00
_cell.angle_beta   90.00
_cell.angle_gamma   90.00
#
_symmetry.space_group_name_H-M   'P 1'
#
loop_
_entity.id
_entity.type
_entity.pdbx_description
1 polymer ?
#
loop_
_entity_poly.entity_id
_entity_poly.type
_entity_poly.pdbx_seq_one_letter_code
_entity_poly.pdbx_strand_id
1 'polypeptide(L)'
;MERKITLSKEEVMKFQNTLNNLKSNSNWQVLKTYLIEMKIKYPSEYFICTELSNAYHMLGMYKESEQASMEAMQLEPNDVLVMYNYAVALYSNEKYLKAIVQLNSLAQRRRGVYSDFTKKQVKRKEQYIINELNNKVVK
;
A
#
# COMPACT_ATOMS: atom_id res chain seq x y z
N MET A 1 16.69 -8.43 22.58
CA MET A 1 15.78 -7.92 21.53
C MET A 1 15.08 -6.70 22.11
N GLU A 2 15.72 -5.54 21.97
CA GLU A 2 15.40 -4.35 22.75
C GLU A 2 14.38 -3.46 22.03
N ARG A 3 13.27 -3.21 22.75
CA ARG A 3 12.29 -2.13 22.68
C ARG A 3 11.68 -1.74 21.31
N LYS A 4 10.48 -2.29 21.07
CA LYS A 4 9.38 -1.62 20.35
C LYS A 4 8.95 -0.36 21.10
N ILE A 5 9.53 0.79 20.77
CA ILE A 5 8.91 2.10 21.05
C ILE A 5 8.70 2.73 19.67
N THR A 6 7.61 2.36 19.01
CA THR A 6 7.47 2.62 17.58
C THR A 6 7.03 4.04 17.28
N LEU A 7 6.20 4.66 18.11
CA LEU A 7 5.96 6.10 18.20
C LEU A 7 5.32 6.41 19.56
N SER A 8 5.59 7.58 20.16
CA SER A 8 4.77 8.04 21.28
C SER A 8 3.35 8.37 20.80
N LYS A 9 2.36 8.35 21.71
CA LYS A 9 0.96 8.69 21.37
C LYS A 9 0.83 10.07 20.70
N GLU A 10 1.62 11.03 21.15
CA GLU A 10 1.66 12.37 20.58
C GLU A 10 2.25 12.37 19.16
N GLU A 11 3.33 11.63 18.93
CA GLU A 11 3.92 11.52 17.60
C GLU A 11 3.00 10.79 16.61
N VAL A 12 2.28 9.75 17.04
CA VAL A 12 1.25 9.08 16.23
C VAL A 12 0.15 10.07 15.84
N MET A 13 -0.34 10.85 16.80
CA MET A 13 -1.42 11.81 16.56
C MET A 13 -0.97 12.91 15.61
N LYS A 14 0.23 13.47 15.82
CA LYS A 14 0.82 14.46 14.92
C LYS A 14 0.99 13.88 13.52
N PHE A 15 1.52 12.67 13.41
CA PHE A 15 1.72 11.99 12.14
C PHE A 15 0.40 11.81 11.37
N GLN A 16 -0.63 11.29 12.02
CA GLN A 16 -1.96 11.10 11.41
C GLN A 16 -2.61 12.43 11.01
N ASN A 17 -2.51 13.47 11.84
CA ASN A 17 -3.05 14.78 11.51
C ASN A 17 -2.38 15.40 10.28
N THR A 18 -1.05 15.31 10.19
CA THR A 18 -0.30 15.77 9.02
C THR A 18 -0.66 14.97 7.78
N LEU A 19 -0.74 13.63 7.89
CA LEU A 19 -1.13 12.74 6.80
C LEU A 19 -2.52 13.13 6.24
N ASN A 20 -3.50 13.26 7.12
CA ASN A 20 -4.88 13.61 6.75
C ASN A 20 -4.97 14.99 6.10
N ASN A 21 -4.29 15.99 6.66
CA ASN A 21 -4.28 17.35 6.11
C ASN A 21 -3.64 17.40 4.71
N LEU A 22 -2.50 16.72 4.50
CA LEU A 22 -1.83 16.72 3.20
C LEU A 22 -2.66 15.97 2.15
N LYS A 23 -3.30 14.85 2.53
CA LYS A 23 -4.21 14.09 1.66
C LYS A 23 -5.46 14.90 1.29
N SER A 24 -6.11 15.55 2.25
CA SER A 24 -7.33 16.32 1.99
C SER A 24 -7.10 17.50 1.05
N ASN A 25 -5.89 18.07 1.07
CA ASN A 25 -5.49 19.15 0.17
C ASN A 25 -4.84 18.66 -1.14
N SER A 26 -4.78 17.33 -1.37
CA SER A 26 -4.10 16.73 -2.53
C SER A 26 -2.63 17.17 -2.69
N ASN A 27 -1.95 17.49 -1.59
CA ASN A 27 -0.56 17.94 -1.56
C ASN A 27 0.41 16.75 -1.65
N TRP A 28 0.27 15.92 -2.70
CA TRP A 28 0.96 14.64 -2.84
C TRP A 28 2.49 14.75 -2.87
N GLN A 29 3.01 15.82 -3.49
CA GLN A 29 4.45 16.07 -3.54
C GLN A 29 5.03 16.35 -2.16
N VAL A 30 4.34 17.17 -1.35
CA VAL A 30 4.75 17.48 0.03
C VAL A 30 4.60 16.24 0.91
N LEU A 31 3.50 15.49 0.73
CA LEU A 31 3.28 14.24 1.45
C LEU A 31 4.39 13.22 1.19
N LYS A 32 4.80 13.04 -0.07
CA LYS A 32 5.93 12.17 -0.42
C LYS A 32 7.20 12.55 0.33
N THR A 33 7.58 13.84 0.31
CA THR A 33 8.79 14.31 1.02
C THR A 33 8.69 14.02 2.52
N TYR A 34 7.57 14.36 3.13
CA TYR A 34 7.31 14.08 4.55
C TYR A 34 7.42 12.58 4.88
N LEU A 35 6.86 11.70 4.05
CA LEU A 35 6.90 10.25 4.26
C LEU A 35 8.30 9.67 4.08
N ILE A 36 9.13 10.22 3.19
CA ILE A 36 10.55 9.83 3.07
C ILE A 36 11.30 10.14 4.36
N GLU A 37 11.10 11.34 4.94
CA GLU A 37 11.69 11.71 6.23
C GLU A 37 11.22 10.80 7.36
N MET A 38 9.92 10.49 7.42
CA MET A 38 9.36 9.58 8.41
C MET A 38 9.89 8.16 8.26
N LYS A 39 10.09 7.67 7.03
CA LYS A 39 10.69 6.35 6.77
C LYS A 39 12.12 6.28 7.27
N ILE A 40 12.90 7.36 7.12
CA ILE A 40 14.27 7.43 7.67
C ILE A 40 14.23 7.41 9.20
N LYS A 41 13.29 8.14 9.81
CA LYS A 41 13.15 8.20 11.28
C LYS A 41 12.64 6.88 11.88
N TYR A 42 11.75 6.17 11.17
CA TYR A 42 11.08 4.95 11.63
C TYR A 42 11.17 3.83 10.57
N PRO A 43 12.37 3.27 10.33
CA PRO A 43 12.60 2.35 9.21
C PRO A 43 11.87 1.01 9.33
N SER A 44 11.41 0.65 10.54
CA SER A 44 10.66 -0.59 10.78
C SER A 44 9.14 -0.42 10.65
N GLU A 45 8.65 0.80 10.40
CA GLU A 45 7.20 1.06 10.33
C GLU A 45 6.63 0.91 8.93
N TYR A 46 6.09 -0.28 8.66
CA TYR A 46 5.51 -0.66 7.36
C TYR A 46 4.35 0.25 6.91
N PHE A 47 3.62 0.85 7.86
CA PHE A 47 2.53 1.78 7.53
C PHE A 47 3.06 3.01 6.77
N ILE A 48 4.26 3.51 7.12
CA ILE A 48 4.87 4.63 6.41
C ILE A 48 5.21 4.23 4.97
N CYS A 49 5.77 3.05 4.75
CA CYS A 49 6.06 2.53 3.41
C CYS A 49 4.77 2.34 2.58
N THR A 50 3.68 1.90 3.22
CA THR A 50 2.35 1.77 2.60
C THR A 50 1.81 3.13 2.15
N GLU A 51 1.93 4.15 3.00
CA GLU A 51 1.51 5.51 2.65
C GLU A 51 2.41 6.16 1.60
N LEU A 52 3.71 5.86 1.62
CA LEU A 52 4.66 6.34 0.62
C LEU A 52 4.34 5.74 -0.76
N SER A 53 4.00 4.44 -0.80
CA SER A 53 3.50 3.78 -2.01
C SER A 53 2.25 4.48 -2.57
N ASN A 54 1.28 4.83 -1.71
CA ASN A 54 0.09 5.59 -2.13
C ASN A 54 0.46 6.96 -2.70
N ALA A 55 1.35 7.71 -2.03
CA ALA A 55 1.79 9.02 -2.50
C ALA A 55 2.48 8.93 -3.87
N TYR A 56 3.34 7.93 -4.07
CA TYR A 56 3.95 7.66 -5.38
C TYR A 56 2.91 7.32 -6.45
N HIS A 57 1.93 6.47 -6.13
CA HIS A 57 0.84 6.13 -7.04
C HIS A 57 0.05 7.37 -7.47
N MET A 58 -0.31 8.25 -6.53
CA MET A 58 -1.03 9.49 -6.82
C MET A 58 -0.22 10.48 -7.69
N LEU A 59 1.11 10.36 -7.68
CA LEU A 59 2.02 11.14 -8.53
C LEU A 59 2.34 10.46 -9.87
N GLY A 60 1.76 9.29 -10.17
CA GLY A 60 2.07 8.53 -11.39
C GLY A 60 3.43 7.82 -11.36
N MET A 61 4.10 7.78 -10.21
CA MET A 61 5.43 7.18 -10.02
C MET A 61 5.30 5.68 -9.70
N TYR A 62 4.83 4.90 -10.68
CA TYR A 62 4.38 3.52 -10.42
C TYR A 62 5.51 2.54 -10.05
N LYS A 63 6.73 2.75 -10.55
CA LYS A 63 7.89 1.91 -10.18
C LYS A 63 8.27 2.12 -8.72
N GLU A 64 8.28 3.36 -8.27
CA GLU A 64 8.57 3.75 -6.89
C GLU A 64 7.45 3.31 -5.93
N SER A 65 6.19 3.36 -6.38
CA SER A 65 5.06 2.80 -5.66
C SER A 65 5.22 1.28 -5.44
N GLU A 66 5.59 0.52 -6.47
CA GLU A 66 5.88 -0.91 -6.32
C GLU A 66 7.04 -1.15 -5.35
N GLN A 67 8.11 -0.38 -5.44
CA GLN A 67 9.28 -0.54 -4.55
C GLN A 67 8.89 -0.28 -3.09
N ALA A 68 8.18 0.82 -2.80
CA ALA A 68 7.76 1.16 -1.43
C ALA A 68 6.78 0.13 -0.85
N SER A 69 5.84 -0.37 -1.65
CA SER A 69 4.91 -1.41 -1.21
C SER A 69 5.58 -2.79 -1.05
N MET A 70 6.61 -3.10 -1.84
CA MET A 70 7.43 -4.30 -1.65
C MET A 70 8.19 -4.25 -0.32
N GLU A 71 8.73 -3.10 0.06
CA GLU A 71 9.37 -2.93 1.37
C GLU A 71 8.37 -3.10 2.52
N ALA A 72 7.14 -2.56 2.39
CA ALA A 72 6.08 -2.80 3.36
C ALA A 72 5.76 -4.31 3.50
N MET A 73 5.70 -5.04 2.36
CA MET A 73 5.53 -6.49 2.33
C MET A 73 6.68 -7.26 2.98
N GLN A 74 7.91 -6.76 2.92
CA GLN A 74 9.05 -7.37 3.60
C GLN A 74 8.98 -7.20 5.12
N LEU A 75 8.48 -6.06 5.59
CA LEU A 75 8.29 -5.77 7.01
C LEU A 75 7.12 -6.55 7.60
N GLU A 76 5.95 -6.51 6.96
CA GLU A 76 4.73 -7.17 7.45
C GLU A 76 3.97 -7.90 6.32
N PRO A 77 4.43 -9.09 5.90
CA PRO A 77 3.86 -9.83 4.76
C PRO A 77 2.44 -10.36 5.00
N ASN A 78 2.00 -10.38 6.25
CA ASN A 78 0.73 -10.93 6.69
C ASN A 78 -0.32 -9.86 6.98
N ASP A 79 0.01 -8.58 6.86
CA ASP A 79 -0.95 -7.48 7.04
C ASP A 79 -1.81 -7.34 5.77
N VAL A 80 -3.13 -7.24 5.95
CA VAL A 80 -4.08 -7.19 4.82
C VAL A 80 -4.00 -5.89 4.04
N LEU A 81 -3.77 -4.76 4.72
CA LEU A 81 -3.57 -3.45 4.08
C LEU A 81 -2.31 -3.50 3.21
N VAL A 82 -1.22 -4.07 3.74
CA VAL A 82 0.06 -4.21 3.02
C VAL A 82 -0.09 -5.09 1.77
N MET A 83 -0.69 -6.28 1.93
CA MET A 83 -0.91 -7.20 0.81
C MET A 83 -1.75 -6.56 -0.31
N TYR A 84 -2.80 -5.82 0.06
CA TYR A 84 -3.66 -5.14 -0.90
C TYR A 84 -2.93 -3.98 -1.59
N ASN A 85 -2.17 -3.18 -0.83
CA ASN A 85 -1.39 -2.07 -1.38
C ASN A 85 -0.37 -2.55 -2.40
N TYR A 86 0.34 -3.64 -2.10
CA TYR A 86 1.29 -4.24 -3.02
C TYR A 86 0.63 -4.73 -4.31
N ALA A 87 -0.54 -5.36 -4.22
CA ALA A 87 -1.30 -5.75 -5.41
C ALA A 87 -1.72 -4.55 -6.27
N VAL A 88 -2.13 -3.43 -5.65
CA VAL A 88 -2.46 -2.19 -6.36
C VAL A 88 -1.23 -1.59 -7.04
N ALA A 89 -0.10 -1.53 -6.35
CA ALA A 89 1.14 -1.00 -6.93
C ALA A 89 1.65 -1.86 -8.10
N LEU A 90 1.59 -3.19 -7.98
CA LEU A 90 1.87 -4.12 -9.08
C LEU A 90 0.96 -3.85 -10.28
N TYR A 91 -0.35 -3.68 -10.03
CA TYR A 91 -1.32 -3.36 -11.07
C TYR A 91 -1.00 -2.03 -11.77
N SER A 92 -0.71 -0.98 -11.01
CA SER A 92 -0.36 0.34 -11.55
C SER A 92 0.94 0.33 -12.33
N ASN A 93 1.88 -0.54 -11.98
CA ASN A 93 3.10 -0.78 -12.75
C ASN A 93 2.93 -1.85 -13.85
N GLU A 94 1.69 -2.08 -14.31
CA GLU A 94 1.30 -3.00 -15.39
C GLU A 94 1.70 -4.47 -15.19
N LYS A 95 2.05 -4.88 -13.96
CA LYS A 95 2.38 -6.27 -13.61
C LYS A 95 1.10 -7.06 -13.28
N TYR A 96 0.18 -7.12 -14.23
CA TYR A 96 -1.17 -7.66 -14.06
C TYR A 96 -1.21 -9.07 -13.48
N LEU A 97 -0.42 -10.01 -14.01
CA LEU A 97 -0.39 -11.40 -13.54
C LEU A 97 0.05 -11.50 -12.08
N LYS A 98 1.07 -10.72 -11.67
CA LYS A 98 1.55 -10.69 -10.28
C LYS A 98 0.49 -10.10 -9.35
N ALA A 99 -0.18 -9.02 -9.78
CA ALA A 99 -1.28 -8.42 -9.02
C ALA A 99 -2.45 -9.40 -8.81
N ILE A 100 -2.82 -10.18 -9.84
CA ILE A 100 -3.87 -11.20 -9.74
C ILE A 100 -3.47 -12.28 -8.73
N VAL A 101 -2.24 -12.83 -8.84
CA VAL A 101 -1.74 -13.84 -7.87
C VAL A 101 -1.77 -13.31 -6.44
N GLN A 102 -1.38 -12.05 -6.23
CA GLN A 102 -1.39 -11.42 -4.91
C GLN A 102 -2.81 -11.21 -4.35
N LEU A 103 -3.77 -10.78 -5.18
CA LEU A 103 -5.18 -10.65 -4.74
C LEU A 103 -5.81 -12.00 -4.46
N ASN A 104 -5.46 -13.02 -5.26
CA ASN A 104 -5.95 -14.37 -5.08
C ASN A 104 -5.46 -14.95 -3.74
N SER A 105 -4.17 -14.82 -3.44
CA SER A 105 -3.59 -15.27 -2.16
C SER A 105 -4.27 -14.56 -0.98
N LEU A 106 -4.51 -13.25 -1.08
CA LEU A 106 -5.24 -12.47 -0.08
C LEU A 106 -6.69 -12.96 0.10
N ALA A 107 -7.40 -13.30 -0.98
CA ALA A 107 -8.79 -13.75 -0.93
C ALA A 107 -8.97 -15.17 -0.37
N GLN A 108 -7.91 -16.00 -0.40
CA GLN A 108 -7.93 -17.37 0.12
C GLN A 108 -7.63 -17.47 1.62
N ARG A 109 -7.11 -16.41 2.26
CA ARG A 109 -6.85 -16.42 3.71
C ARG A 109 -8.14 -16.68 4.51
N ARG A 110 -8.08 -17.59 5.50
CA ARG A 110 -9.22 -17.92 6.37
C ARG A 110 -9.61 -16.68 7.18
N ARG A 111 -10.93 -16.37 7.16
CA ARG A 111 -11.61 -15.22 7.79
C ARG A 111 -10.91 -14.74 9.07
N GLY A 112 -10.57 -13.45 9.17
CA GLY A 112 -10.14 -12.89 10.45
C GLY A 112 -9.74 -11.42 10.54
N VAL A 113 -9.16 -10.78 9.53
CA VAL A 113 -8.62 -9.41 9.70
C VAL A 113 -8.79 -8.57 8.44
N TYR A 114 -10.04 -8.25 8.09
CA TYR A 114 -10.33 -7.24 7.08
C TYR A 114 -10.64 -5.93 7.80
N SER A 115 -9.64 -5.24 8.35
CA SER A 115 -9.86 -3.90 8.92
C SER A 115 -10.32 -2.92 7.84
N ASP A 116 -9.73 -3.02 6.64
CA ASP A 116 -9.90 -2.01 5.59
C ASP A 116 -10.57 -2.53 4.30
N PHE A 117 -10.58 -3.85 4.04
CA PHE A 117 -11.08 -4.41 2.77
C PHE A 117 -11.85 -5.72 2.94
N THR A 118 -13.12 -5.78 2.54
CA THR A 118 -13.88 -7.02 2.47
C THR A 118 -13.33 -7.96 1.39
N LYS A 119 -13.42 -9.29 1.60
CA LYS A 119 -13.16 -10.31 0.56
C LYS A 119 -13.85 -10.02 -0.78
N LYS A 120 -15.05 -9.42 -0.72
CA LYS A 120 -15.83 -9.01 -1.90
C LYS A 120 -15.14 -7.89 -2.69
N GLN A 121 -14.57 -6.89 -2.01
CA GLN A 121 -13.80 -5.82 -2.66
C GLN A 121 -12.53 -6.36 -3.31
N VAL A 122 -11.79 -7.23 -2.63
CA VAL A 122 -10.59 -7.88 -3.18
C VAL A 122 -10.90 -8.64 -4.46
N LYS A 123 -11.92 -9.51 -4.45
CA LYS A 123 -12.33 -10.27 -5.65
C LYS A 123 -12.84 -9.38 -6.79
N ARG A 124 -13.53 -8.28 -6.48
CA ARG A 124 -13.96 -7.31 -7.50
C ARG A 124 -12.77 -6.66 -8.18
N LYS A 125 -11.74 -6.26 -7.41
CA LYS A 125 -10.51 -5.70 -7.96
C LYS A 125 -9.76 -6.75 -8.80
N GLU A 126 -9.67 -8.00 -8.34
CA GLU A 126 -9.06 -9.11 -9.10
C GLU A 126 -9.75 -9.28 -10.45
N GLN A 127 -11.08 -9.39 -10.48
CA GLN A 127 -11.85 -9.56 -11.72
C GLN A 127 -11.70 -8.36 -12.66
N TYR A 128 -11.66 -7.14 -12.12
CA TYR A 128 -11.41 -5.94 -12.92
C TYR A 128 -10.06 -6.03 -13.65
N ILE A 129 -9.00 -6.44 -12.94
CA ILE A 129 -7.66 -6.57 -13.50
C ILE A 129 -7.63 -7.66 -14.58
N ILE A 130 -8.29 -8.79 -14.36
CA ILE A 130 -8.42 -9.86 -15.35
C ILE A 130 -9.08 -9.35 -16.64
N ASN A 131 -10.17 -8.58 -16.50
CA ASN A 131 -10.88 -8.03 -17.65
C ASN A 131 -10.02 -7.02 -18.42
N GLU A 132 -9.27 -6.15 -17.74
CA GLU A 132 -8.34 -5.23 -18.40
C GLU A 132 -7.21 -5.97 -19.14
N LEU A 133 -6.62 -7.00 -18.52
CA LEU A 133 -5.59 -7.81 -19.16
C LEU A 133 -6.12 -8.47 -20.44
N ASN A 134 -7.32 -9.09 -20.38
CA ASN A 134 -7.94 -9.71 -21.54
C ASN A 134 -8.19 -8.69 -22.67
N ASN A 135 -8.65 -7.48 -22.33
CA ASN A 135 -8.87 -6.40 -23.31
C ASN A 135 -7.57 -5.90 -23.96
N LYS A 136 -6.42 -6.00 -23.26
CA LYS A 136 -5.10 -5.66 -23.81
C LYS A 136 -4.54 -6.78 -24.72
N VAL A 137 -4.87 -8.04 -24.47
CA VAL A 137 -4.38 -9.19 -25.27
C VAL A 137 -5.17 -9.37 -26.57
N VAL A 138 -6.44 -8.96 -26.59
CA VAL A 138 -7.33 -9.09 -27.77
C VAL A 138 -7.15 -7.93 -28.77
N LYS A 139 -6.35 -6.91 -28.44
CA LYS A 139 -5.98 -5.80 -29.33
C LYS A 139 -4.57 -5.98 -29.85
#